data_AF-A0A3S5GXM4-F1
#
_entry.id   AF-A0A3S5GXM4-F1
#
_cell.length_a   1.000
_cell.length_b   1.000
_cell.length_c   1.000
_cell.angle_alpha   90.00
_cell.angle_beta   90.00
_cell.angle_gamma   90.00
#
_symmetry.space_group_name_H-M   'P 1'
#
loop_
_entity.id
_entity.type
_entity.pdbx_description
1 polymer ?
#
loop_
_entity_poly.entity_id
_entity_poly.type
_entity_poly.pdbx_seq_one_letter_code
_entity_poly.pdbx_strand_id
1 'polypeptide(L)'
;MQHHHRAGHARGSSLACRARPHALLAAGALALLAALVSTAPDAAAMPQAPAVVCEKYPSSAACTGQQPACTLCHTAPPVRNAFGMELEAELAPGAPRPLAPGTFTAALPEALAAVESSDSDDDGFANLDELLAGSAPADADSKPSDSEPGTCEAPADAAYNVCDRDAAYTFAKVMRDVCGRSPRMDEIDGLFEMADPWQHIHATLDVCLDSEHWRGRDGVLWSMANRKIRPSASIKAGADPGAIPLGDYEDDYNLFVYTHTDDRDARELLTAQYMVARTDGAPTSYQAYTRSPQEDVAERGYLAAQLVVPERRAGMLTSRWFLVTNVMFTAIPRTAAAQAYRAYLGMDIAKLEGLVPVSDEPVDYDAKTVTRAECAVCHSTLDPLTYPFTRYEGLSGRGSGTFPASYNQDRLDRFVDELMPDVAATPEAGAVLGKPVADLIEWAAVAADSDEFARATVLDYWKLLVGDAPQAAERDSFDALWQAFRGEHAYGVERMLHQLIDMEAYSVP
;
A
#
# COMPACT_ATOMS: atom_id res chain seq x y z
N MET A 1 -27.00 -59.36 -22.30
CA MET A 1 -28.41 -59.27 -21.87
C MET A 1 -28.92 -57.87 -22.21
N GLN A 2 -29.59 -57.74 -23.37
CA GLN A 2 -30.97 -57.24 -23.56
C GLN A 2 -31.16 -55.75 -23.18
N HIS A 3 -31.14 -54.82 -24.17
CA HIS A 3 -32.29 -54.25 -24.93
C HIS A 3 -33.22 -53.38 -24.05
N HIS A 4 -33.62 -52.13 -24.34
CA HIS A 4 -34.14 -51.48 -25.55
C HIS A 4 -34.04 -49.93 -25.44
N HIS A 5 -33.66 -49.19 -26.49
CA HIS A 5 -34.53 -48.39 -27.40
C HIS A 5 -35.67 -47.55 -26.78
N ARG A 6 -35.64 -46.22 -27.00
CA ARG A 6 -36.57 -45.53 -27.94
C ARG A 6 -36.24 -44.06 -28.15
N ALA A 7 -36.44 -43.63 -29.40
CA ALA A 7 -36.36 -42.27 -29.93
C ALA A 7 -37.76 -41.78 -30.34
N GLY A 8 -37.90 -40.47 -30.62
CA GLY A 8 -39.04 -39.83 -31.30
C GLY A 8 -39.73 -38.79 -30.41
N HIS A 9 -40.22 -37.64 -30.87
CA HIS A 9 -40.32 -37.04 -32.20
C HIS A 9 -40.76 -35.56 -32.03
N ALA A 10 -40.47 -34.74 -33.03
CA ALA A 10 -40.80 -33.32 -33.12
C ALA A 10 -42.27 -33.01 -33.45
N ARG A 11 -42.70 -31.77 -33.15
CA ARG A 11 -43.72 -30.88 -33.78
C ARG A 11 -44.01 -29.77 -32.75
N GLY A 12 -43.91 -28.45 -32.97
CA GLY A 12 -44.15 -27.64 -34.15
C GLY A 12 -45.60 -27.17 -34.17
N SER A 13 -45.91 -25.95 -33.68
CA SER A 13 -47.06 -25.11 -34.10
C SER A 13 -47.07 -23.73 -33.41
N SER A 14 -47.17 -22.72 -34.26
CA SER A 14 -47.40 -21.28 -34.06
C SER A 14 -48.84 -20.92 -33.68
N LEU A 15 -49.05 -19.81 -32.98
CA LEU A 15 -50.22 -18.91 -32.92
C LEU A 15 -49.93 -17.89 -31.81
N ALA A 16 -50.32 -16.62 -31.77
CA ALA A 16 -50.76 -15.58 -32.70
C ALA A 16 -50.92 -14.32 -31.84
N CYS A 17 -50.69 -13.17 -32.47
CA CYS A 17 -50.78 -11.81 -31.94
C CYS A 17 -52.19 -11.44 -31.42
N ARG A 18 -52.30 -10.78 -30.26
CA ARG A 18 -53.40 -9.86 -29.92
C ARG A 18 -52.91 -8.71 -29.04
N ALA A 19 -52.96 -7.51 -29.60
CA ALA A 19 -52.91 -6.23 -28.89
C ALA A 19 -54.29 -5.90 -28.29
N ARG A 20 -54.31 -5.11 -27.20
CA ARG A 20 -55.15 -3.90 -27.06
C ARG A 20 -54.77 -3.08 -25.79
N PRO A 21 -55.11 -1.78 -25.76
CA PRO A 21 -54.38 -0.74 -25.04
C PRO A 21 -55.10 -0.29 -23.75
N HIS A 22 -54.34 0.33 -22.84
CA HIS A 22 -54.90 1.29 -21.89
C HIS A 22 -54.11 2.60 -21.93
N ALA A 23 -54.88 3.67 -22.10
CA ALA A 23 -54.44 5.02 -22.30
C ALA A 23 -54.44 5.80 -20.98
N LEU A 24 -53.60 6.84 -20.95
CA LEU A 24 -53.84 8.18 -20.39
C LEU A 24 -54.33 8.27 -18.93
N LEU A 25 -53.48 8.86 -18.07
CA LEU A 25 -53.78 9.96 -17.13
C LEU A 25 -52.68 10.04 -16.06
N ALA A 26 -51.78 11.04 -16.16
CA ALA A 26 -51.10 11.70 -15.02
C ALA A 26 -49.96 12.63 -15.53
N ALA A 27 -50.31 13.66 -16.30
CA ALA A 27 -49.41 14.77 -16.58
C ALA A 27 -49.99 16.00 -15.86
N GLY A 28 -49.49 16.29 -14.65
CA GLY A 28 -49.99 17.44 -13.90
C GLY A 28 -49.66 17.45 -12.40
N ALA A 29 -48.43 17.11 -12.00
CA ALA A 29 -47.96 17.33 -10.62
C ALA A 29 -46.42 17.38 -10.45
N LEU A 30 -45.64 17.36 -11.54
CA LEU A 30 -44.17 17.23 -11.48
C LEU A 30 -43.39 18.49 -11.89
N ALA A 31 -44.04 19.66 -11.90
CA ALA A 31 -43.42 20.91 -12.37
C ALA A 31 -43.10 21.93 -11.26
N LEU A 32 -43.34 21.61 -9.98
CA LEU A 32 -43.02 22.51 -8.85
C LEU A 32 -42.03 21.92 -7.81
N LEU A 33 -41.55 20.68 -7.99
CA LEU A 33 -40.47 20.10 -7.16
C LEU A 33 -39.07 20.19 -7.80
N ALA A 34 -38.95 20.81 -8.97
CA ALA A 34 -37.69 20.90 -9.73
C ALA A 34 -36.90 22.21 -9.50
N ALA A 35 -37.31 23.05 -8.55
CA ALA A 35 -36.71 24.37 -8.31
C ALA A 35 -36.08 24.57 -6.92
N LEU A 36 -35.84 23.48 -6.18
CA LEU A 36 -35.02 23.46 -4.96
C LEU A 36 -34.02 22.30 -5.02
N VAL A 37 -33.22 22.25 -6.09
CA VAL A 37 -31.90 21.61 -6.00
C VAL A 37 -30.99 22.69 -5.43
N SER A 38 -30.97 22.76 -4.11
CA SER A 38 -30.02 23.57 -3.36
C SER A 38 -28.61 23.21 -3.86
N THR A 39 -27.92 24.18 -4.44
CA THR A 39 -26.47 24.15 -4.60
C THR A 39 -25.86 24.15 -3.21
N ALA A 40 -25.74 22.97 -2.60
CA ALA A 40 -24.85 22.81 -1.47
C ALA A 40 -23.43 23.04 -2.02
N PRO A 41 -22.69 24.05 -1.54
CA PRO A 41 -21.30 24.18 -1.92
C PRO A 41 -20.57 22.92 -1.46
N ASP A 42 -19.91 22.24 -2.38
CA ASP A 42 -19.02 21.14 -2.06
C ASP A 42 -17.93 21.68 -1.11
N ALA A 43 -18.02 21.29 0.16
CA ALA A 43 -16.95 21.51 1.12
C ALA A 43 -15.82 20.53 0.79
N ALA A 44 -15.07 20.85 -0.27
CA ALA A 44 -13.89 20.09 -0.66
C ALA A 44 -12.83 20.24 0.45
N ALA A 45 -12.40 19.11 1.01
CA ALA A 45 -11.20 19.07 1.82
C ALA A 45 -10.03 19.65 1.00
N MET A 46 -9.21 20.50 1.61
CA MET A 46 -8.10 21.16 0.93
C MET A 46 -6.90 20.21 0.88
N PRO A 47 -6.60 19.60 -0.28
CA PRO A 47 -5.68 18.47 -0.36
C PRO A 47 -4.25 18.79 0.06
N GLN A 48 -3.86 20.06 -0.05
CA GLN A 48 -2.53 20.54 0.27
C GLN A 48 -2.30 20.79 1.77
N ALA A 49 -3.32 20.66 2.63
CA ALA A 49 -3.20 20.96 4.05
C ALA A 49 -2.13 20.14 4.78
N PRO A 50 -2.03 18.81 4.60
CA PRO A 50 -0.99 18.02 5.28
C PRO A 50 0.43 18.52 4.96
N ALA A 51 0.70 18.82 3.69
CA ALA A 51 2.03 19.29 3.25
C ALA A 51 2.40 20.61 3.92
N VAL A 52 1.44 21.52 4.07
CA VAL A 52 1.64 22.80 4.76
C VAL A 52 1.87 22.60 6.27
N VAL A 53 1.17 21.66 6.90
CA VAL A 53 1.42 21.29 8.31
C VAL A 53 2.87 20.83 8.48
N CYS A 54 3.38 20.00 7.56
CA CYS A 54 4.75 19.50 7.63
C CYS A 54 5.83 20.49 7.24
N GLU A 55 5.52 21.43 6.34
CA GLU A 55 6.40 22.57 6.09
C GLU A 55 6.55 23.43 7.34
N LYS A 56 5.46 23.64 8.07
CA LYS A 56 5.46 24.45 9.30
C LYS A 56 6.11 23.72 10.49
N TYR A 57 5.78 22.45 10.68
CA TYR A 57 6.27 21.63 11.79
C TYR A 57 7.07 20.43 11.25
N PRO A 58 8.25 20.66 10.67
CA PRO A 58 9.05 19.59 10.07
C PRO A 58 9.51 18.55 11.08
N SER A 59 9.54 18.89 12.37
CA SER A 59 9.85 17.99 13.49
C SER A 59 8.63 17.31 14.10
N SER A 60 7.41 17.56 13.60
CA SER A 60 6.22 16.84 14.08
C SER A 60 6.35 15.36 13.74
N ALA A 61 6.04 14.49 14.70
CA ALA A 61 6.02 13.04 14.47
C ALA A 61 5.04 12.63 13.35
N ALA A 62 3.96 13.41 13.14
CA ALA A 62 3.00 13.20 12.05
C ALA A 62 3.57 13.50 10.64
N CYS A 63 4.69 14.24 10.58
CA CYS A 63 5.30 14.75 9.34
C CYS A 63 6.58 14.04 8.93
N THR A 64 7.08 13.17 9.79
CA THR A 64 8.30 12.43 9.50
C THR A 64 7.94 11.20 8.66
N GLY A 65 8.30 11.19 7.38
CA GLY A 65 8.10 10.05 6.48
C GLY A 65 6.67 9.73 6.06
N GLN A 66 5.69 10.54 6.47
CA GLN A 66 4.32 10.51 5.97
C GLN A 66 3.71 11.90 6.12
N GLN A 67 2.57 12.12 5.46
CA GLN A 67 1.76 13.31 5.64
C GLN A 67 0.73 13.05 6.74
N PRO A 68 0.35 14.06 7.56
CA PRO A 68 -0.71 13.94 8.54
C PRO A 68 -2.01 13.46 7.89
N ALA A 69 -2.66 12.50 8.52
CA ALA A 69 -3.95 12.02 8.05
C ALA A 69 -5.00 13.14 8.11
N CYS A 70 -6.03 13.06 7.27
CA CYS A 70 -7.17 13.99 7.32
C CYS A 70 -7.83 14.03 8.71
N THR A 71 -7.68 12.94 9.49
CA THR A 71 -8.21 12.84 10.84
C THR A 71 -7.59 13.83 11.82
N LEU A 72 -6.47 14.48 11.47
CA LEU A 72 -5.90 15.55 12.27
C LEU A 72 -6.88 16.72 12.47
N CYS A 73 -7.65 17.08 11.43
CA CYS A 73 -8.63 18.18 11.49
C CYS A 73 -10.08 17.71 11.35
N HIS A 74 -10.32 16.41 11.14
CA HIS A 74 -11.63 15.87 10.79
C HIS A 74 -11.98 14.62 11.59
N THR A 75 -13.23 14.51 12.06
CA THR A 75 -13.76 13.22 12.53
C THR A 75 -14.17 12.35 11.34
N ALA A 76 -14.84 12.97 10.37
CA ALA A 76 -15.15 12.41 9.07
C ALA A 76 -15.39 13.57 8.09
N PRO A 77 -14.57 13.75 7.04
CA PRO A 77 -14.77 14.86 6.10
C PRO A 77 -16.21 14.91 5.56
N PRO A 78 -16.88 16.09 5.54
CA PRO A 78 -16.34 17.42 5.85
C PRO A 78 -16.43 17.84 7.34
N VAL A 79 -16.94 16.98 8.22
CA VAL A 79 -17.08 17.26 9.65
C VAL A 79 -15.70 17.41 10.31
N ARG A 80 -15.50 18.52 11.01
CA ARG A 80 -14.26 18.83 11.71
C ARG A 80 -14.27 18.25 13.13
N ASN A 81 -13.09 17.91 13.64
CA ASN A 81 -12.88 17.61 15.06
C ASN A 81 -12.68 18.92 15.85
N ALA A 82 -12.40 18.85 17.15
CA ALA A 82 -12.23 20.04 18.00
C ALA A 82 -11.11 20.96 17.47
N PHE A 83 -9.90 20.42 17.29
CA PHE A 83 -8.77 21.12 16.68
C PHE A 83 -9.10 21.77 15.33
N GLY A 84 -9.76 21.02 14.44
CA GLY A 84 -10.16 21.53 13.13
C GLY A 84 -11.17 22.68 13.18
N MET A 85 -12.03 22.73 14.20
CA MET A 85 -12.96 23.84 14.41
C MET A 85 -12.22 25.11 14.88
N GLU A 86 -11.24 24.97 15.79
CA GLU A 86 -10.41 26.10 16.21
C GLU A 86 -9.61 26.66 15.04
N LEU A 87 -8.98 25.75 14.29
CA LEU A 87 -8.20 26.12 13.11
C LEU A 87 -9.06 26.86 12.07
N GLU A 88 -10.32 26.45 11.85
CA GLU A 88 -11.23 27.15 10.94
C GLU A 88 -11.52 28.58 11.39
N ALA A 89 -11.64 28.83 12.70
CA ALA A 89 -11.92 30.16 13.23
C ALA A 89 -10.80 31.16 12.92
N GLU A 90 -9.55 30.67 12.93
CA GLU A 90 -8.35 31.46 12.67
C GLU A 90 -7.94 31.49 11.18
N LEU A 91 -8.50 30.59 10.37
CA LEU A 91 -8.13 30.45 8.97
C LEU A 91 -8.70 31.56 8.08
N ALA A 92 -7.92 32.60 7.82
CA ALA A 92 -8.27 33.75 6.97
C ALA A 92 -9.59 34.43 7.39
N PRO A 93 -9.65 35.02 8.61
CA PRO A 93 -10.87 35.62 9.14
C PRO A 93 -11.41 36.73 8.23
N GLY A 94 -12.71 36.70 7.96
CA GLY A 94 -13.40 37.68 7.10
C GLY A 94 -13.27 37.44 5.59
N ALA A 95 -12.47 36.45 5.15
CA ALA A 95 -12.45 36.05 3.74
C ALA A 95 -13.74 35.31 3.34
N PRO A 96 -14.25 35.49 2.11
CA PRO A 96 -15.41 34.76 1.63
C PRO A 96 -15.12 33.25 1.57
N ARG A 97 -16.08 32.43 2.03
CA ARG A 97 -16.01 30.97 1.97
C ARG A 97 -16.77 30.42 0.74
N PRO A 98 -16.33 29.30 0.14
CA PRO A 98 -15.11 28.55 0.45
C PRO A 98 -13.85 29.34 0.06
N LEU A 99 -12.73 29.11 0.77
CA LEU A 99 -11.46 29.74 0.40
C LEU A 99 -10.99 29.23 -0.96
N ALA A 100 -10.37 30.10 -1.75
CA ALA A 100 -9.58 29.64 -2.89
C ALA A 100 -8.36 28.85 -2.37
N PRO A 101 -7.91 27.78 -3.06
CA PRO A 101 -6.79 26.96 -2.62
C PRO A 101 -5.52 27.76 -2.28
N GLY A 102 -5.17 28.77 -3.09
CA GLY A 102 -4.00 29.62 -2.81
C GLY A 102 -4.15 30.48 -1.55
N THR A 103 -5.36 30.97 -1.26
CA THR A 103 -5.64 31.71 -0.01
C THR A 103 -5.60 30.77 1.19
N PHE A 104 -6.12 29.55 1.05
CA PHE A 104 -6.05 28.52 2.08
C PHE A 104 -4.60 28.20 2.45
N THR A 105 -3.76 27.85 1.46
CA THR A 105 -2.36 27.48 1.66
C THR A 105 -1.58 28.62 2.30
N ALA A 106 -1.83 29.87 1.88
CA ALA A 106 -1.14 31.04 2.42
C ALA A 106 -1.57 31.37 3.87
N ALA A 107 -2.83 31.13 4.24
CA ALA A 107 -3.36 31.47 5.56
C ALA A 107 -3.18 30.37 6.61
N LEU A 108 -3.05 29.10 6.18
CA LEU A 108 -2.98 27.96 7.09
C LEU A 108 -1.80 28.03 8.08
N PRO A 109 -0.57 28.46 7.72
CA PRO A 109 0.52 28.56 8.69
C PRO A 109 0.24 29.53 9.86
N GLU A 110 -0.38 30.67 9.57
CA GLU A 110 -0.77 31.66 10.58
C GLU A 110 -1.92 31.14 11.46
N ALA A 111 -2.92 30.48 10.84
CA ALA A 111 -4.02 29.85 11.58
C ALA A 111 -3.54 28.76 12.53
N LEU A 112 -2.61 27.90 12.07
CA LEU A 112 -1.96 26.91 12.92
C LEU A 112 -1.23 27.58 14.09
N ALA A 113 -0.63 28.76 13.89
CA ALA A 113 0.12 29.47 14.94
C ALA A 113 -0.80 30.04 16.01
N ALA A 114 -1.96 30.53 15.61
CA ALA A 114 -2.94 31.10 16.51
C ALA A 114 -3.53 30.08 17.49
N VAL A 115 -3.56 28.80 17.11
CA VAL A 115 -4.09 27.69 17.94
C VAL A 115 -3.00 26.88 18.64
N GLU A 116 -1.70 27.21 18.49
CA GLU A 116 -0.59 26.44 19.08
C GLU A 116 -0.69 26.28 20.60
N SER A 117 -1.12 27.34 21.30
CA SER A 117 -1.24 27.37 22.76
C SER A 117 -2.63 26.99 23.28
N SER A 118 -3.57 26.68 22.39
CA SER A 118 -4.88 26.14 22.79
C SER A 118 -4.76 24.67 23.18
N ASP A 119 -5.73 24.20 23.94
CA ASP A 119 -5.92 22.80 24.34
C ASP A 119 -7.32 22.44 23.80
N SER A 120 -7.39 21.90 22.58
CA SER A 120 -8.68 21.86 21.88
C SER A 120 -9.64 20.82 22.45
N ASP A 121 -9.14 19.84 23.19
CA ASP A 121 -9.91 18.75 23.80
C ASP A 121 -9.94 18.80 25.34
N ASP A 122 -9.41 19.87 25.93
CA ASP A 122 -9.39 20.17 27.37
C ASP A 122 -8.68 19.07 28.19
N ASP A 123 -7.64 18.46 27.63
CA ASP A 123 -6.96 17.32 28.22
C ASP A 123 -5.72 17.69 29.06
N GLY A 124 -5.33 18.97 29.01
CA GLY A 124 -4.23 19.58 29.75
C GLY A 124 -2.98 19.88 28.92
N PHE A 125 -2.93 19.49 27.64
CA PHE A 125 -1.78 19.72 26.76
C PHE A 125 -2.08 20.75 25.67
N ALA A 126 -1.05 21.50 25.27
CA ALA A 126 -1.20 22.44 24.17
C ALA A 126 -1.14 21.70 22.82
N ASN A 127 -1.96 22.12 21.87
CA ASN A 127 -2.02 21.54 20.53
C ASN A 127 -0.64 21.41 19.85
N LEU A 128 0.26 22.38 20.08
CA LEU A 128 1.62 22.30 19.53
C LEU A 128 2.44 21.17 20.17
N ASP A 129 2.36 21.02 21.48
CA ASP A 129 3.11 19.98 22.21
C ASP A 129 2.65 18.60 21.75
N GLU A 130 1.34 18.43 21.55
CA GLU A 130 0.73 17.24 20.99
C GLU A 130 1.16 16.95 19.55
N LEU A 131 1.11 17.95 18.66
CA LEU A 131 1.57 17.81 17.28
C LEU A 131 3.05 17.41 17.20
N LEU A 132 3.89 17.99 18.06
CA LEU A 132 5.30 17.66 18.13
C LEU A 132 5.51 16.26 18.70
N ALA A 133 4.76 15.91 19.75
CA ALA A 133 4.73 14.61 20.40
C ALA A 133 3.83 13.58 19.70
N GLY A 134 3.37 13.84 18.46
CA GLY A 134 2.58 12.92 17.65
C GLY A 134 1.27 12.42 18.26
N SER A 135 0.77 13.04 19.32
CA SER A 135 -0.57 12.79 19.84
C SER A 135 -1.61 13.58 19.03
N ALA A 136 -2.89 13.30 19.26
CA ALA A 136 -3.98 13.86 18.47
C ALA A 136 -4.65 15.02 19.22
N PRO A 137 -4.51 16.29 18.77
CA PRO A 137 -5.01 17.47 19.51
C PRO A 137 -6.52 17.63 19.62
N ALA A 138 -7.28 16.58 19.30
CA ALA A 138 -8.74 16.58 19.34
C ALA A 138 -9.28 15.28 19.95
N ASP A 139 -8.42 14.51 20.61
CA ASP A 139 -8.72 13.25 21.26
C ASP A 139 -8.10 13.25 22.67
N ALA A 140 -8.92 13.57 23.67
CA ALA A 140 -8.48 13.71 25.06
C ALA A 140 -7.90 12.42 25.70
N ASP A 141 -7.98 11.28 25.01
CA ASP A 141 -7.31 10.03 25.39
C ASP A 141 -5.91 9.88 24.76
N SER A 142 -5.54 10.76 23.81
CA SER A 142 -4.25 10.81 23.10
C SER A 142 -3.35 11.89 23.68
N LYS A 143 -2.64 11.57 24.76
CA LYS A 143 -1.75 12.52 25.46
C LYS A 143 -0.28 12.38 25.03
N PRO A 144 0.49 13.47 25.00
CA PRO A 144 1.93 13.39 25.10
C PRO A 144 2.32 12.59 26.35
N SER A 145 3.36 11.76 26.28
CA SER A 145 3.82 11.04 27.45
C SER A 145 4.39 12.03 28.48
N ASP A 146 3.75 12.15 29.64
CA ASP A 146 4.21 12.94 30.81
C ASP A 146 5.56 12.49 31.39
N SER A 147 6.04 11.32 30.98
CA SER A 147 7.33 10.82 31.40
C SER A 147 8.43 11.68 30.79
N GLU A 148 9.07 12.51 31.62
CA GLU A 148 10.45 12.92 31.38
C GLU A 148 11.22 11.69 30.85
N PRO A 149 11.93 11.81 29.72
CA PRO A 149 12.71 10.70 29.19
C PRO A 149 13.73 10.27 30.26
N GLY A 150 13.46 9.15 30.93
CA GLY A 150 14.44 8.52 31.83
C GLY A 150 13.99 8.13 33.24
N THR A 151 12.74 8.28 33.66
CA THR A 151 12.29 7.71 34.96
C THR A 151 11.10 6.78 34.80
N CYS A 152 11.33 5.63 34.19
CA CYS A 152 10.43 4.50 34.39
C CYS A 152 10.76 3.86 35.76
N GLU A 153 9.80 3.85 36.67
CA GLU A 153 9.88 3.11 37.93
C GLU A 153 9.12 1.79 37.79
N ALA A 154 9.85 0.68 37.69
CA ALA A 154 9.24 -0.64 37.60
C ALA A 154 8.55 -0.98 38.93
N PRO A 155 7.32 -1.51 38.92
CA PRO A 155 6.70 -2.08 40.11
C PRO A 155 7.63 -3.13 40.74
N ALA A 156 7.77 -3.10 42.07
CA ALA A 156 8.67 -4.01 42.78
C ALA A 156 8.30 -5.51 42.62
N ASP A 157 7.08 -5.80 42.15
CA ASP A 157 6.51 -7.11 41.90
C ASP A 157 6.28 -7.41 40.40
N ALA A 158 6.83 -6.60 39.50
CA ALA A 158 6.73 -6.85 38.06
C ALA A 158 7.43 -8.16 37.68
N ALA A 159 6.73 -9.02 36.93
CA ALA A 159 7.28 -10.29 36.44
C ALA A 159 8.37 -10.09 35.35
N TYR A 160 8.39 -8.91 34.73
CA TYR A 160 9.32 -8.51 33.69
C TYR A 160 9.86 -7.11 33.99
N ASN A 161 11.02 -6.78 33.46
CA ASN A 161 11.49 -5.40 33.43
C ASN A 161 10.62 -4.58 32.47
N VAL A 162 9.80 -3.68 33.01
CA VAL A 162 8.91 -2.79 32.24
C VAL A 162 9.57 -1.46 31.87
N CYS A 163 10.82 -1.27 32.27
CA CYS A 163 11.56 -0.01 32.14
C CYS A 163 12.82 -0.10 31.30
N ASP A 164 13.23 -1.33 30.98
CA ASP A 164 14.37 -1.64 30.13
C ASP A 164 14.11 -3.03 29.53
N ARG A 165 14.86 -3.39 28.51
CA ARG A 165 14.73 -4.64 27.78
C ARG A 165 14.78 -5.84 28.73
N ASP A 166 13.80 -6.74 28.60
CA ASP A 166 13.73 -7.96 29.39
C ASP A 166 13.97 -9.20 28.52
N ALA A 167 15.07 -9.91 28.77
CA ALA A 167 15.45 -11.06 27.95
C ALA A 167 14.38 -12.18 27.95
N ALA A 168 13.70 -12.43 29.08
CA ALA A 168 12.69 -13.47 29.16
C ALA A 168 11.41 -13.08 28.40
N TYR A 169 11.02 -11.81 28.48
CA TYR A 169 9.94 -11.25 27.67
C TYR A 169 10.27 -11.32 26.18
N THR A 170 11.44 -10.81 25.77
CA THR A 170 11.88 -10.82 24.37
C THR A 170 11.97 -12.25 23.83
N PHE A 171 12.57 -13.17 24.57
CA PHE A 171 12.64 -14.57 24.17
C PHE A 171 11.23 -15.15 23.98
N ALA A 172 10.33 -14.93 24.94
CA ALA A 172 8.96 -15.40 24.83
C ALA A 172 8.22 -14.79 23.63
N LYS A 173 8.51 -13.53 23.29
CA LYS A 173 7.93 -12.82 22.15
C LYS A 173 8.48 -13.36 20.81
N VAL A 174 9.80 -13.53 20.66
CA VAL A 174 10.42 -14.17 19.48
C VAL A 174 9.85 -15.57 19.24
N MET A 175 9.70 -16.35 20.31
CA MET A 175 9.13 -17.70 20.23
C MET A 175 7.70 -17.69 19.68
N ARG A 176 6.86 -16.75 20.10
CA ARG A 176 5.48 -16.64 19.60
C ARG A 176 5.42 -16.07 18.19
N ASP A 177 6.09 -14.95 17.95
CA ASP A 177 5.92 -14.16 16.73
C ASP A 177 6.66 -14.77 15.53
N VAL A 178 7.81 -15.42 15.77
CA VAL A 178 8.67 -15.95 14.71
C VAL A 178 8.70 -17.47 14.70
N CYS A 179 8.69 -18.12 15.88
CA CYS A 179 8.70 -19.59 15.95
C CYS A 179 7.29 -20.22 15.98
N GLY A 180 6.23 -19.42 16.14
CA GLY A 180 4.85 -19.87 16.14
C GLY A 180 4.44 -20.69 17.36
N ARG A 181 5.17 -20.60 18.48
CA ARG A 181 4.86 -21.34 19.71
C ARG A 181 5.27 -20.59 20.97
N SER A 182 4.57 -20.82 22.07
CA SER A 182 5.06 -20.33 23.37
C SER A 182 6.34 -21.08 23.79
N PRO A 183 7.25 -20.42 24.53
CA PRO A 183 8.36 -21.11 25.16
C PRO A 183 7.84 -22.05 26.25
N ARG A 184 8.57 -23.14 26.47
CA ARG A 184 8.33 -24.04 27.60
C ARG A 184 9.04 -23.50 28.85
N MET A 185 8.58 -23.93 30.03
CA MET A 185 9.16 -23.46 31.30
C MET A 185 10.66 -23.78 31.40
N ASP A 186 11.09 -24.97 30.95
CA ASP A 186 12.50 -25.37 30.94
C ASP A 186 13.36 -24.52 30.00
N GLU A 187 12.78 -23.96 28.93
CA GLU A 187 13.47 -23.06 28.00
C GLU A 187 13.68 -21.68 28.64
N ILE A 188 12.69 -21.19 29.39
CA ILE A 188 12.79 -19.92 30.15
C ILE A 188 13.78 -20.05 31.31
N ASP A 189 13.68 -21.13 32.10
CA ASP A 189 14.61 -21.41 33.19
C ASP A 189 16.05 -21.51 32.67
N GLY A 190 16.24 -22.21 31.54
CA GLY A 190 17.53 -22.33 30.89
C GLY A 190 18.10 -20.99 30.42
N LEU A 191 17.25 -20.05 29.97
CA LEU A 191 17.68 -18.70 29.55
C LEU A 191 18.31 -17.93 30.72
N PHE A 192 17.73 -18.01 31.92
CA PHE A 192 18.26 -17.33 33.12
C PHE A 192 19.60 -17.88 33.60
N GLU A 193 19.95 -19.11 33.23
CA GLU A 193 21.24 -19.73 33.55
C GLU A 193 22.35 -19.34 32.56
N MET A 194 22.01 -18.68 31.44
CA MET A 194 22.97 -18.31 30.41
C MET A 194 23.80 -17.10 30.80
N ALA A 195 25.08 -17.12 30.44
CA ALA A 195 25.96 -15.96 30.60
C ALA A 195 25.60 -14.81 29.64
N ASP A 196 25.05 -15.15 28.47
CA ASP A 196 24.60 -14.20 27.45
C ASP A 196 23.24 -14.65 26.88
N PRO A 197 22.12 -14.30 27.54
CA PRO A 197 20.80 -14.67 27.07
C PRO A 197 20.46 -14.03 25.72
N TRP A 198 21.03 -12.87 25.39
CA TRP A 198 20.77 -12.17 24.13
C TRP A 198 21.36 -12.93 22.94
N GLN A 199 22.59 -13.44 23.07
CA GLN A 199 23.16 -14.32 22.05
C GLN A 199 22.25 -15.53 21.76
N HIS A 200 21.63 -16.11 22.80
CA HIS A 200 20.70 -17.22 22.62
C HIS A 200 19.40 -16.80 21.94
N ILE A 201 18.87 -15.61 22.24
CA ILE A 201 17.68 -15.06 21.58
C ILE A 201 17.94 -14.87 20.09
N HIS A 202 19.07 -14.27 19.69
CA HIS A 202 19.42 -14.12 18.27
C HIS A 202 19.62 -15.48 17.57
N ALA A 203 20.30 -16.43 18.21
CA ALA A 203 20.46 -17.78 17.64
C ALA A 203 19.10 -18.51 17.50
N THR A 204 18.16 -18.23 18.40
CA THR A 204 16.79 -18.75 18.32
C THR A 204 16.03 -18.09 17.17
N LEU A 205 16.19 -16.77 17.01
CA LEU A 205 15.63 -16.02 15.89
C LEU A 205 16.08 -16.62 14.55
N ASP A 206 17.39 -16.85 14.36
CA ASP A 206 17.95 -17.49 13.14
C ASP A 206 17.24 -18.81 12.81
N VAL A 207 17.12 -19.71 13.80
CA VAL A 207 16.46 -21.02 13.63
C VAL A 207 14.99 -20.86 13.23
N CYS A 208 14.31 -19.86 13.78
CA CYS A 208 12.88 -19.66 13.53
C CYS A 208 12.59 -18.96 12.20
N LEU A 209 13.47 -18.06 11.75
CA LEU A 209 13.41 -17.47 10.41
C LEU A 209 13.51 -18.53 9.31
N ASP A 210 14.24 -19.62 9.57
CA ASP A 210 14.33 -20.79 8.69
C ASP A 210 13.15 -21.77 8.78
N SER A 211 12.19 -21.54 9.67
CA SER A 211 11.10 -22.48 9.93
C SER A 211 9.94 -22.38 8.93
N GLU A 212 9.14 -23.45 8.83
CA GLU A 212 7.88 -23.43 8.07
C GLU A 212 6.88 -22.39 8.58
N HIS A 213 6.90 -22.08 9.88
CA HIS A 213 6.02 -21.06 10.42
C HIS A 213 6.33 -19.69 9.81
N TRP A 214 7.61 -19.37 9.63
CA TRP A 214 8.02 -18.08 9.09
C TRP A 214 7.92 -18.02 7.57
N ARG A 215 8.61 -18.92 6.87
CA ARG A 215 8.82 -18.86 5.41
C ARG A 215 7.99 -19.85 4.60
N GLY A 216 7.31 -20.80 5.26
CA GLY A 216 6.48 -21.79 4.59
C GLY A 216 5.25 -21.20 3.91
N ARG A 217 4.58 -22.03 3.10
CA ARG A 217 3.26 -21.69 2.55
C ARG A 217 2.29 -21.43 3.71
N ASP A 218 1.56 -20.33 3.64
CA ASP A 218 0.65 -19.85 4.70
C ASP A 218 1.36 -19.45 6.02
N GLY A 219 2.69 -19.31 6.01
CA GLY A 219 3.47 -18.79 7.13
C GLY A 219 3.32 -17.29 7.34
N VAL A 220 4.15 -16.73 8.23
CA VAL A 220 4.13 -15.31 8.61
C VAL A 220 4.42 -14.40 7.41
N LEU A 221 5.46 -14.69 6.62
CA LEU A 221 5.80 -13.87 5.45
C LEU A 221 4.72 -13.94 4.36
N TRP A 222 4.11 -15.12 4.17
CA TRP A 222 2.95 -15.27 3.30
C TRP A 222 1.79 -14.39 3.76
N SER A 223 1.48 -14.44 5.05
CA SER A 223 0.39 -13.67 5.64
C SER A 223 0.61 -12.16 5.50
N MET A 224 1.84 -11.70 5.68
CA MET A 224 2.22 -10.30 5.51
C MET A 224 2.06 -9.83 4.06
N ALA A 225 2.43 -10.67 3.08
CA ALA A 225 2.32 -10.36 1.66
C ALA A 225 0.86 -10.15 1.17
N ASN A 226 -0.14 -10.70 1.89
CA ASN A 226 -1.56 -10.60 1.51
C ASN A 226 -2.01 -9.16 1.22
N ARG A 227 -1.55 -8.18 1.99
CA ARG A 227 -1.95 -6.78 1.83
C ARG A 227 -1.40 -6.19 0.52
N LYS A 228 -0.22 -6.63 0.09
CA LYS A 228 0.45 -6.16 -1.14
C LYS A 228 -0.11 -6.85 -2.38
N ILE A 229 -0.27 -8.17 -2.32
CA ILE A 229 -0.71 -9.03 -3.43
C ILE A 229 -2.22 -8.96 -3.66
N ARG A 230 -3.00 -8.85 -2.58
CA ARG A 230 -4.48 -8.85 -2.60
C ARG A 230 -5.04 -10.07 -3.35
N PRO A 231 -4.77 -11.30 -2.88
CA PRO A 231 -5.15 -12.52 -3.58
C PRO A 231 -6.67 -12.58 -3.78
N SER A 232 -7.08 -13.08 -4.95
CA SER A 232 -8.50 -13.35 -5.25
C SER A 232 -8.64 -14.75 -5.83
N ALA A 233 -9.15 -15.68 -5.01
CA ALA A 233 -9.33 -17.07 -5.37
C ALA A 233 -10.20 -17.27 -6.62
N SER A 234 -11.12 -16.34 -6.93
CA SER A 234 -11.99 -16.43 -8.11
C SER A 234 -11.24 -16.40 -9.44
N ILE A 235 -10.08 -15.73 -9.48
CA ILE A 235 -9.29 -15.54 -10.70
C ILE A 235 -7.89 -16.16 -10.65
N LYS A 236 -7.61 -16.94 -9.61
CA LYS A 236 -6.36 -17.68 -9.44
C LYS A 236 -6.17 -18.70 -10.56
N ALA A 237 -4.98 -18.79 -11.13
CA ALA A 237 -4.53 -19.87 -12.01
C ALA A 237 -3.60 -20.86 -11.26
N GLY A 238 -3.01 -21.81 -11.99
CA GLY A 238 -2.07 -22.77 -11.40
C GLY A 238 -2.76 -23.80 -10.49
N ALA A 239 -2.18 -24.05 -9.32
CA ALA A 239 -2.78 -24.94 -8.32
C ALA A 239 -4.12 -24.37 -7.81
N ASP A 240 -5.10 -25.24 -7.56
CA ASP A 240 -6.43 -24.88 -7.06
C ASP A 240 -7.07 -23.70 -7.82
N PRO A 241 -7.24 -23.82 -9.15
CA PRO A 241 -7.66 -22.71 -9.99
C PRO A 241 -9.07 -22.24 -9.66
N GLY A 242 -9.26 -20.92 -9.75
CA GLY A 242 -10.54 -20.27 -9.57
C GLY A 242 -11.54 -20.55 -10.69
N ALA A 243 -12.74 -19.97 -10.57
CA ALA A 243 -13.78 -20.10 -11.58
C ALA A 243 -13.40 -19.46 -12.93
N ILE A 244 -12.56 -18.40 -12.91
CA ILE A 244 -12.12 -17.67 -14.09
C ILE A 244 -10.60 -17.45 -13.97
N PRO A 245 -9.76 -18.47 -14.19
CA PRO A 245 -8.32 -18.37 -13.99
C PRO A 245 -7.70 -17.34 -14.95
N LEU A 246 -7.08 -16.28 -14.41
CA LEU A 246 -6.45 -15.20 -15.17
C LEU A 246 -4.96 -15.05 -14.87
N GLY A 247 -4.53 -15.31 -13.63
CA GLY A 247 -3.14 -15.26 -13.21
C GLY A 247 -2.94 -15.99 -11.88
N ASP A 248 -1.74 -16.50 -11.63
CA ASP A 248 -1.41 -17.16 -10.37
C ASP A 248 -0.67 -16.18 -9.46
N TYR A 249 -1.20 -15.94 -8.27
CA TYR A 249 -0.57 -15.09 -7.26
C TYR A 249 0.52 -15.83 -6.47
N GLU A 250 0.67 -17.15 -6.61
CA GLU A 250 1.72 -17.88 -5.89
C GLU A 250 3.13 -17.45 -6.31
N ASP A 251 3.32 -17.02 -7.57
CA ASP A 251 4.60 -16.44 -8.01
C ASP A 251 4.95 -15.18 -7.21
N ASP A 252 3.95 -14.35 -6.92
CA ASP A 252 4.10 -13.10 -6.17
C ASP A 252 4.46 -13.40 -4.70
N TYR A 253 3.82 -14.39 -4.08
CA TYR A 253 4.20 -14.84 -2.74
C TYR A 253 5.62 -15.40 -2.72
N ASN A 254 5.99 -16.21 -3.72
CA ASN A 254 7.32 -16.80 -3.78
C ASN A 254 8.41 -15.74 -3.90
N LEU A 255 8.21 -14.72 -4.74
CA LEU A 255 9.15 -13.59 -4.86
C LEU A 255 9.22 -12.79 -3.56
N PHE A 256 8.07 -12.53 -2.93
CA PHE A 256 8.04 -11.82 -1.65
C PHE A 256 8.85 -12.57 -0.58
N VAL A 257 8.58 -13.85 -0.34
CA VAL A 257 9.31 -14.62 0.66
C VAL A 257 10.79 -14.74 0.33
N TYR A 258 11.13 -14.99 -0.94
CA TYR A 258 12.52 -15.11 -1.37
C TYR A 258 13.33 -13.86 -1.03
N THR A 259 12.81 -12.68 -1.38
CA THR A 259 13.50 -11.39 -1.17
C THR A 259 13.57 -10.96 0.29
N HIS A 260 12.77 -11.56 1.17
CA HIS A 260 12.72 -11.25 2.60
C HIS A 260 13.36 -12.33 3.48
N THR A 261 14.09 -13.28 2.88
CA THR A 261 14.77 -14.37 3.59
C THR A 261 16.17 -14.63 3.04
N ASP A 262 16.99 -15.35 3.79
CA ASP A 262 18.41 -15.62 3.52
C ASP A 262 19.20 -14.34 3.23
N ASP A 263 18.86 -13.27 3.95
CA ASP A 263 19.55 -11.98 3.90
C ASP A 263 19.67 -11.32 2.51
N ARG A 264 18.74 -11.67 1.60
CA ARG A 264 18.65 -11.09 0.26
C ARG A 264 18.29 -9.61 0.29
N ASP A 265 18.61 -8.93 -0.81
CA ASP A 265 18.27 -7.53 -1.00
C ASP A 265 16.76 -7.39 -1.24
N ALA A 266 16.04 -6.85 -0.26
CA ALA A 266 14.58 -6.69 -0.34
C ALA A 266 14.15 -5.84 -1.56
N ARG A 267 15.01 -4.99 -2.12
CA ARG A 267 14.71 -4.19 -3.32
C ARG A 267 14.42 -5.05 -4.54
N GLU A 268 14.92 -6.28 -4.57
CA GLU A 268 14.60 -7.27 -5.61
C GLU A 268 13.09 -7.54 -5.72
N LEU A 269 12.29 -7.21 -4.69
CA LEU A 269 10.84 -7.22 -4.76
C LEU A 269 10.31 -6.39 -5.94
N LEU A 270 10.96 -5.26 -6.25
CA LEU A 270 10.61 -4.41 -7.38
C LEU A 270 11.58 -4.54 -8.55
N THR A 271 12.84 -4.91 -8.31
CA THR A 271 13.88 -4.88 -9.36
C THR A 271 14.19 -6.25 -9.97
N ALA A 272 13.65 -7.35 -9.44
CA ALA A 272 13.95 -8.69 -9.95
C ALA A 272 13.56 -8.85 -11.42
N GLN A 273 14.50 -9.41 -12.20
CA GLN A 273 14.30 -9.82 -13.60
C GLN A 273 14.08 -11.34 -13.76
N TYR A 274 13.90 -12.03 -12.65
CA TYR A 274 13.66 -13.47 -12.55
C TYR A 274 12.33 -13.75 -11.85
N MET A 275 11.93 -15.02 -11.82
CA MET A 275 10.79 -15.52 -11.05
C MET A 275 11.30 -16.50 -10.01
N VAL A 276 10.45 -16.88 -9.03
CA VAL A 276 10.85 -17.76 -7.94
C VAL A 276 9.97 -19.00 -7.90
N ALA A 277 10.61 -20.16 -7.91
CA ALA A 277 9.96 -21.44 -7.69
C ALA A 277 10.05 -21.81 -6.20
N ARG A 278 8.93 -22.28 -5.64
CA ARG A 278 8.85 -22.84 -4.29
C ARG A 278 8.94 -24.36 -4.35
N THR A 279 9.72 -24.95 -3.46
CA THR A 279 9.71 -26.39 -3.18
C THR A 279 9.29 -26.59 -1.73
N ASP A 280 8.09 -27.14 -1.54
CA ASP A 280 7.53 -27.42 -0.22
C ASP A 280 8.38 -28.46 0.52
N GLY A 281 8.67 -28.21 1.80
CA GLY A 281 9.55 -29.05 2.60
C GLY A 281 9.57 -28.67 4.08
N ALA A 282 10.49 -29.26 4.84
CA ALA A 282 10.76 -28.87 6.22
C ALA A 282 12.29 -28.68 6.37
N PRO A 283 12.86 -27.55 5.93
CA PRO A 283 12.16 -26.33 5.50
C PRO A 283 11.82 -26.26 4.00
N THR A 284 10.86 -25.39 3.67
CA THR A 284 10.48 -24.94 2.35
C THR A 284 11.60 -24.10 1.77
N SER A 285 11.91 -24.33 0.49
CA SER A 285 12.99 -23.63 -0.20
C SER A 285 12.48 -22.85 -1.40
N TYR A 286 13.17 -21.76 -1.71
CA TYR A 286 12.84 -20.85 -2.80
C TYR A 286 14.03 -20.71 -3.74
N GLN A 287 13.81 -20.90 -5.03
CA GLN A 287 14.87 -20.84 -6.04
C GLN A 287 14.48 -19.90 -7.18
N ALA A 288 15.32 -18.90 -7.41
CA ALA A 288 15.21 -18.02 -8.57
C ALA A 288 15.42 -18.80 -9.88
N TYR A 289 14.62 -18.48 -10.89
CA TYR A 289 14.75 -19.02 -12.23
C TYR A 289 14.45 -17.96 -13.28
N THR A 290 15.06 -18.10 -14.45
CA THR A 290 14.78 -17.27 -15.62
C THR A 290 14.36 -18.17 -16.78
N ARG A 291 13.14 -17.94 -17.28
CA ARG A 291 12.59 -18.57 -18.48
C ARG A 291 12.12 -17.49 -19.44
N SER A 292 12.26 -17.77 -20.73
CA SER A 292 11.54 -17.04 -21.78
C SER A 292 10.02 -17.31 -21.67
N PRO A 293 9.17 -16.42 -22.21
CA PRO A 293 7.73 -16.66 -22.24
C PRO A 293 7.34 -18.01 -22.85
N GLN A 294 8.04 -18.45 -23.90
CA GLN A 294 7.76 -19.73 -24.57
C GLN A 294 8.09 -20.93 -23.67
N GLU A 295 9.22 -20.89 -22.97
CA GLU A 295 9.61 -21.93 -22.01
C GLU A 295 8.63 -22.00 -20.84
N ASP A 296 8.21 -20.86 -20.30
CA ASP A 296 7.31 -20.84 -19.15
C ASP A 296 5.88 -21.30 -19.53
N VAL A 297 5.42 -20.98 -20.74
CA VAL A 297 4.16 -21.56 -21.29
C VAL A 297 4.27 -23.06 -21.47
N ALA A 298 5.41 -23.57 -21.94
CA ALA A 298 5.62 -25.01 -22.13
C ALA A 298 5.61 -25.76 -20.79
N GLU A 299 6.17 -25.16 -19.75
CA GLU A 299 6.28 -25.76 -18.42
C GLU A 299 4.97 -25.67 -17.61
N ARG A 300 4.33 -24.50 -17.59
CA ARG A 300 3.24 -24.17 -16.64
C ARG A 300 1.87 -24.04 -17.30
N GLY A 301 1.83 -24.02 -18.63
CA GLY A 301 0.64 -23.68 -19.39
C GLY A 301 0.36 -22.18 -19.38
N TYR A 302 -0.40 -21.74 -20.38
CA TYR A 302 -0.60 -20.33 -20.69
C TYR A 302 -1.16 -19.46 -19.55
N LEU A 303 -2.11 -19.99 -18.77
CA LEU A 303 -2.80 -19.20 -17.74
C LEU A 303 -1.96 -18.94 -16.49
N ALA A 304 -0.94 -19.76 -16.25
CA ALA A 304 -0.01 -19.62 -15.12
C ALA A 304 1.37 -19.10 -15.55
N ALA A 305 1.64 -19.00 -16.85
CA ALA A 305 2.94 -18.57 -17.37
C ALA A 305 3.18 -17.06 -17.20
N GLN A 306 4.41 -16.70 -16.88
CA GLN A 306 4.90 -15.34 -16.79
C GLN A 306 5.43 -14.88 -18.16
N LEU A 307 4.69 -13.99 -18.82
CA LEU A 307 4.89 -13.68 -20.24
C LEU A 307 5.68 -12.40 -20.52
N VAL A 308 6.05 -11.67 -19.48
CA VAL A 308 7.01 -10.55 -19.60
C VAL A 308 8.41 -11.14 -19.79
N VAL A 309 9.10 -10.71 -20.84
CA VAL A 309 10.50 -11.10 -21.11
C VAL A 309 11.43 -10.58 -20.01
N PRO A 310 12.51 -11.31 -19.66
CA PRO A 310 13.36 -10.96 -18.52
C PRO A 310 13.83 -9.50 -18.49
N GLU A 311 14.23 -8.95 -19.63
CA GLU A 311 14.78 -7.59 -19.74
C GLU A 311 13.72 -6.49 -19.55
N ARG A 312 12.44 -6.87 -19.47
CA ARG A 312 11.29 -5.99 -19.21
C ARG A 312 10.60 -6.32 -17.87
N ARG A 313 11.20 -7.15 -17.01
CA ARG A 313 10.63 -7.47 -15.70
C ARG A 313 11.08 -6.46 -14.64
N ALA A 314 10.11 -5.97 -13.89
CA ALA A 314 10.29 -5.17 -12.68
C ALA A 314 9.58 -5.86 -11.51
N GLY A 315 10.15 -6.99 -11.07
CA GLY A 315 9.68 -7.77 -9.91
C GLY A 315 8.16 -7.93 -9.87
N MET A 316 7.57 -7.58 -8.72
CA MET A 316 6.14 -7.67 -8.46
C MET A 316 5.28 -6.78 -9.37
N LEU A 317 5.84 -5.73 -9.99
CA LEU A 317 5.10 -4.79 -10.85
C LEU A 317 4.79 -5.38 -12.24
N THR A 318 5.47 -6.47 -12.58
CA THR A 318 5.36 -7.12 -13.89
C THR A 318 4.94 -8.58 -13.79
N SER A 319 4.59 -9.03 -12.59
CA SER A 319 3.99 -10.35 -12.44
C SER A 319 2.69 -10.42 -13.22
N ARG A 320 2.35 -11.62 -13.69
CA ARG A 320 1.07 -11.86 -14.35
C ARG A 320 -0.09 -11.38 -13.48
N TRP A 321 -0.06 -11.71 -12.20
CA TRP A 321 -1.10 -11.32 -11.25
C TRP A 321 -1.26 -9.79 -11.17
N PHE A 322 -0.16 -9.05 -11.01
CA PHE A 322 -0.19 -7.60 -10.93
C PHE A 322 -0.74 -6.96 -12.21
N LEU A 323 -0.26 -7.41 -13.38
CA LEU A 323 -0.67 -6.84 -14.66
C LEU A 323 -2.16 -7.12 -14.96
N VAL A 324 -2.64 -8.35 -14.73
CA VAL A 324 -4.04 -8.67 -15.00
C VAL A 324 -5.01 -7.96 -14.06
N THR A 325 -4.60 -7.66 -12.83
CA THR A 325 -5.47 -7.03 -11.82
C THR A 325 -5.41 -5.50 -11.82
N ASN A 326 -4.27 -4.90 -12.19
CA ASN A 326 -4.09 -3.45 -12.07
C ASN A 326 -3.99 -2.72 -13.42
N VAL A 327 -3.50 -3.36 -14.49
CA VAL A 327 -3.49 -2.76 -15.84
C VAL A 327 -4.82 -3.04 -16.55
N MET A 328 -5.33 -4.26 -16.43
CA MET A 328 -6.63 -4.70 -16.96
C MET A 328 -6.83 -4.34 -18.44
N PHE A 329 -7.74 -3.41 -18.74
CA PHE A 329 -8.16 -3.02 -20.10
C PHE A 329 -7.91 -1.54 -20.39
N THR A 330 -7.12 -0.85 -19.57
CA THR A 330 -7.00 0.62 -19.60
C THR A 330 -5.76 1.06 -20.38
N ALA A 331 -5.89 2.05 -21.26
CA ALA A 331 -4.75 2.55 -22.03
C ALA A 331 -3.66 3.13 -21.11
N ILE A 332 -4.08 4.01 -20.19
CA ILE A 332 -3.26 4.63 -19.14
C ILE A 332 -3.66 4.02 -17.78
N PRO A 333 -2.94 3.00 -17.29
CA PRO A 333 -3.35 2.18 -16.15
C PRO A 333 -3.04 2.84 -14.80
N ARG A 334 -3.76 3.91 -14.46
CA ARG A 334 -3.55 4.71 -13.24
C ARG A 334 -3.65 3.88 -11.95
N THR A 335 -4.46 2.82 -11.97
CA THR A 335 -4.57 1.85 -10.88
C THR A 335 -3.27 1.10 -10.60
N ALA A 336 -2.46 0.80 -11.62
CA ALA A 336 -1.17 0.13 -11.45
C ALA A 336 -0.18 0.97 -10.65
N ALA A 337 0.00 2.24 -11.04
CA ALA A 337 0.81 3.20 -10.32
C ALA A 337 0.31 3.41 -8.87
N ALA A 338 -0.99 3.62 -8.69
CA ALA A 338 -1.58 3.82 -7.37
C ALA A 338 -1.44 2.58 -6.46
N GLN A 339 -1.60 1.38 -7.00
CA GLN A 339 -1.38 0.15 -6.24
C GLN A 339 0.11 -0.05 -5.91
N ALA A 340 1.03 0.30 -6.81
CA ALA A 340 2.47 0.20 -6.54
C ALA A 340 2.90 1.14 -5.39
N TYR A 341 2.44 2.40 -5.41
CA TYR A 341 2.65 3.34 -4.31
C TYR A 341 2.14 2.79 -2.97
N ARG A 342 0.89 2.30 -2.95
CA ARG A 342 0.27 1.79 -1.72
C ARG A 342 0.97 0.54 -1.19
N ALA A 343 1.28 -0.39 -2.08
CA ALA A 343 1.82 -1.68 -1.69
C ALA A 343 3.28 -1.62 -1.27
N TYR A 344 4.09 -0.75 -1.90
CA TYR A 344 5.55 -0.82 -1.79
C TYR A 344 6.22 0.44 -1.25
N LEU A 345 5.56 1.60 -1.34
CA LEU A 345 6.11 2.88 -0.87
C LEU A 345 5.33 3.47 0.31
N GLY A 346 4.32 2.76 0.82
CA GLY A 346 3.52 3.22 1.95
C GLY A 346 2.70 4.49 1.68
N MET A 347 2.48 4.83 0.40
CA MET A 347 1.77 6.05 -0.01
C MET A 347 0.45 5.74 -0.71
N ASP A 348 -0.59 6.51 -0.40
CA ASP A 348 -1.88 6.44 -1.09
C ASP A 348 -2.22 7.78 -1.75
N ILE A 349 -2.16 7.80 -3.08
CA ILE A 349 -2.52 8.99 -3.89
C ILE A 349 -3.97 9.43 -3.63
N ALA A 350 -4.87 8.51 -3.26
CA ALA A 350 -6.24 8.87 -2.90
C ALA A 350 -6.32 9.66 -1.57
N LYS A 351 -5.28 9.54 -0.73
CA LYS A 351 -5.04 10.36 0.46
C LYS A 351 -4.08 11.51 0.21
N LEU A 352 -3.72 11.75 -1.06
CA LEU A 352 -2.85 12.85 -1.50
C LEU A 352 -1.39 12.70 -1.03
N GLU A 353 -1.01 11.48 -0.69
CA GLU A 353 0.36 11.13 -0.31
C GLU A 353 1.20 10.92 -1.58
N GLY A 354 2.46 11.37 -1.55
CA GLY A 354 3.41 11.18 -2.65
C GLY A 354 3.12 12.02 -3.91
N LEU A 355 2.28 13.05 -3.80
CA LEU A 355 2.00 13.98 -4.90
C LEU A 355 3.21 14.92 -5.12
N VAL A 356 3.89 14.73 -6.24
CA VAL A 356 4.99 15.58 -6.71
C VAL A 356 4.68 15.98 -8.17
N PRO A 357 3.99 17.11 -8.39
CA PRO A 357 3.59 17.54 -9.72
C PRO A 357 4.78 17.63 -10.68
N VAL A 358 4.60 17.10 -11.89
CA VAL A 358 5.58 17.20 -12.97
C VAL A 358 5.26 18.44 -13.81
N SER A 359 6.31 19.15 -14.26
CA SER A 359 6.15 20.29 -15.15
C SER A 359 5.40 19.88 -16.42
N ASP A 360 4.51 20.74 -16.88
CA ASP A 360 3.72 20.57 -18.12
C ASP A 360 2.69 19.42 -18.09
N GLU A 361 2.41 18.88 -16.90
CA GLU A 361 1.43 17.82 -16.67
C GLU A 361 0.21 18.35 -15.87
N PRO A 362 -0.99 17.73 -16.01
CA PRO A 362 -1.27 16.56 -16.83
C PRO A 362 -1.54 16.86 -18.31
N VAL A 363 -1.13 15.95 -19.20
CA VAL A 363 -1.59 15.90 -20.59
C VAL A 363 -2.74 14.88 -20.74
N ASP A 364 -3.85 15.30 -21.35
CA ASP A 364 -5.08 14.48 -21.50
C ASP A 364 -5.05 13.55 -22.72
N TYR A 365 -4.11 12.59 -22.74
CA TYR A 365 -3.93 11.65 -23.85
C TYR A 365 -5.13 10.71 -24.08
N ASP A 366 -5.90 10.38 -23.04
CA ASP A 366 -7.02 9.42 -23.10
C ASP A 366 -8.41 10.08 -22.99
N ALA A 367 -8.47 11.40 -23.21
CA ALA A 367 -9.68 12.23 -23.23
C ALA A 367 -10.57 12.03 -21.99
N LYS A 368 -9.94 11.92 -20.81
CA LYS A 368 -10.62 11.81 -19.50
C LYS A 368 -10.78 13.15 -18.80
N THR A 369 -10.44 14.25 -19.48
CA THR A 369 -10.57 15.61 -18.96
C THR A 369 -9.71 15.87 -17.72
N VAL A 370 -8.55 15.20 -17.64
CA VAL A 370 -7.63 15.29 -16.49
C VAL A 370 -7.01 16.69 -16.33
N THR A 371 -7.06 17.52 -17.37
CA THR A 371 -6.60 18.91 -17.37
C THR A 371 -7.55 19.89 -16.66
N ARG A 372 -8.75 19.45 -16.25
CA ARG A 372 -9.63 20.28 -15.41
C ARG A 372 -8.95 20.58 -14.08
N ALA A 373 -9.17 21.78 -13.54
CA ALA A 373 -8.46 22.28 -12.37
C ALA A 373 -8.55 21.32 -11.17
N GLU A 374 -9.70 20.68 -10.98
CA GLU A 374 -9.95 19.75 -9.88
C GLU A 374 -9.20 18.42 -10.07
N CYS A 375 -9.01 17.98 -11.31
CA CYS A 375 -8.31 16.75 -11.65
C CYS A 375 -6.79 16.96 -11.70
N ALA A 376 -6.35 18.12 -12.17
CA ALA A 376 -4.94 18.43 -12.40
C ALA A 376 -4.06 18.32 -11.14
N VAL A 377 -4.66 18.53 -9.96
CA VAL A 377 -3.98 18.40 -8.66
C VAL A 377 -3.34 17.02 -8.49
N CYS A 378 -4.09 15.94 -8.77
CA CYS A 378 -3.56 14.59 -8.65
C CYS A 378 -2.90 14.11 -9.96
N HIS A 379 -3.50 14.47 -11.10
CA HIS A 379 -3.08 13.93 -12.40
C HIS A 379 -1.74 14.48 -12.89
N SER A 380 -1.33 15.67 -12.45
CA SER A 380 0.03 16.17 -12.70
C SER A 380 1.14 15.30 -12.10
N THR A 381 0.81 14.42 -11.15
CA THR A 381 1.72 13.39 -10.63
C THR A 381 1.34 12.01 -11.17
N LEU A 382 0.06 11.63 -11.06
CA LEU A 382 -0.42 10.28 -11.30
C LEU A 382 -0.23 9.81 -12.74
N ASP A 383 -0.39 10.70 -13.72
CA ASP A 383 -0.28 10.33 -15.14
C ASP A 383 1.19 10.03 -15.50
N PRO A 384 2.16 10.92 -15.22
CA PRO A 384 3.59 10.62 -15.34
C PRO A 384 4.03 9.38 -14.56
N LEU A 385 3.45 9.15 -13.39
CA LEU A 385 3.72 7.94 -12.60
C LEU A 385 3.25 6.66 -13.29
N THR A 386 2.23 6.77 -14.16
CA THR A 386 1.56 5.66 -14.84
C THR A 386 2.18 5.34 -16.20
N TYR A 387 2.78 6.32 -16.87
CA TYR A 387 3.34 6.14 -18.22
C TYR A 387 4.25 4.92 -18.39
N PRO A 388 5.14 4.58 -17.44
CA PRO A 388 5.98 3.38 -17.52
C PRO A 388 5.20 2.07 -17.64
N PHE A 389 3.96 2.00 -17.15
CA PHE A 389 3.12 0.81 -17.24
C PHE A 389 2.37 0.68 -18.58
N THR A 390 2.34 1.72 -19.40
CA THR A 390 1.47 1.79 -20.59
C THR A 390 1.85 0.82 -21.70
N ARG A 391 3.08 0.29 -21.69
CA ARG A 391 3.57 -0.73 -22.63
C ARG A 391 3.37 -2.17 -22.14
N TYR A 392 2.80 -2.36 -20.96
CA TYR A 392 2.49 -3.68 -20.42
C TYR A 392 1.02 -4.02 -20.66
N GLU A 393 0.75 -5.25 -21.08
CA GLU A 393 -0.59 -5.76 -21.33
C GLU A 393 -1.25 -6.20 -20.02
N GLY A 394 -2.52 -5.85 -19.82
CA GLY A 394 -3.37 -6.42 -18.78
C GLY A 394 -4.08 -7.67 -19.27
N LEU A 395 -5.41 -7.67 -19.30
CA LEU A 395 -6.26 -8.78 -19.74
C LEU A 395 -6.53 -8.80 -21.26
N SER A 396 -6.49 -7.65 -21.92
CA SER A 396 -6.47 -7.54 -23.37
C SER A 396 -6.15 -6.11 -23.82
N GLY A 397 -5.46 -5.96 -24.94
CA GLY A 397 -5.69 -4.85 -25.85
C GLY A 397 -6.55 -5.33 -27.01
N ARG A 398 -7.36 -4.47 -27.61
CA ARG A 398 -8.17 -4.81 -28.78
C ARG A 398 -7.26 -5.34 -29.91
N GLY A 399 -7.52 -6.52 -30.47
CA GLY A 399 -6.80 -7.05 -31.63
C GLY A 399 -6.21 -8.46 -31.45
N SER A 400 -6.06 -9.20 -32.55
CA SER A 400 -5.47 -10.54 -32.58
C SER A 400 -3.95 -10.49 -32.41
N GLY A 401 -3.38 -11.37 -31.57
CA GLY A 401 -1.95 -11.69 -31.59
C GLY A 401 -1.11 -11.24 -30.39
N THR A 402 -1.68 -10.62 -29.35
CA THR A 402 -0.94 -10.24 -28.13
C THR A 402 -1.34 -11.09 -26.95
N PHE A 403 -0.37 -11.43 -26.11
CA PHE A 403 -0.60 -12.21 -24.90
C PHE A 403 -0.91 -11.26 -23.71
N PRO A 404 -1.94 -11.51 -22.89
CA PRO A 404 -2.16 -10.83 -21.61
C PRO A 404 -0.94 -10.92 -20.71
N ALA A 405 -0.69 -9.90 -19.90
CA ALA A 405 0.48 -9.83 -19.00
C ALA A 405 1.83 -10.01 -19.72
N SER A 406 2.00 -9.34 -20.86
CA SER A 406 3.26 -9.28 -21.61
C SER A 406 3.66 -7.84 -21.91
N TYR A 407 4.89 -7.63 -22.35
CA TYR A 407 5.34 -6.32 -22.81
C TYR A 407 5.08 -6.16 -24.31
N ASN A 408 4.56 -5.01 -24.71
CA ASN A 408 4.28 -4.65 -26.10
C ASN A 408 4.48 -3.15 -26.33
N GLN A 409 5.53 -2.81 -27.09
CA GLN A 409 5.88 -1.42 -27.39
C GLN A 409 4.78 -0.67 -28.15
N ASP A 410 4.01 -1.39 -28.99
CA ASP A 410 2.96 -0.83 -29.84
C ASP A 410 1.57 -0.96 -29.19
N ARG A 411 1.51 -1.19 -27.87
CA ARG A 411 0.26 -1.45 -27.15
C ARG A 411 -0.78 -0.33 -27.34
N LEU A 412 -0.34 0.92 -27.30
CA LEU A 412 -1.23 2.09 -27.30
C LEU A 412 -1.90 2.36 -28.64
N ASP A 413 -1.30 1.94 -29.77
CA ASP A 413 -1.90 2.08 -31.10
C ASP A 413 -3.26 1.39 -31.20
N ARG A 414 -3.50 0.39 -30.35
CA ARG A 414 -4.75 -0.39 -30.31
C ARG A 414 -5.87 0.28 -29.53
N PHE A 415 -5.54 1.32 -28.77
CA PHE A 415 -6.49 2.16 -28.06
C PHE A 415 -6.88 3.40 -28.86
N VAL A 416 -6.19 3.69 -29.96
CA VAL A 416 -6.54 4.81 -30.84
C VAL A 416 -7.90 4.55 -31.46
N ASP A 417 -8.85 5.41 -31.14
CA ASP A 417 -10.15 5.50 -31.78
C ASP A 417 -10.61 6.96 -31.85
N GLU A 418 -11.83 7.19 -32.34
CA GLU A 418 -12.39 8.55 -32.49
C GLU A 418 -12.48 9.31 -31.15
N LEU A 419 -12.53 8.61 -30.01
CA LEU A 419 -12.66 9.20 -28.68
C LEU A 419 -11.31 9.43 -27.99
N MET A 420 -10.26 8.71 -28.39
CA MET A 420 -8.92 8.82 -27.81
C MET A 420 -7.86 8.91 -28.92
N PRO A 421 -7.89 9.97 -29.76
CA PRO A 421 -7.01 10.07 -30.93
C PRO A 421 -5.53 10.21 -30.56
N ASP A 422 -5.24 10.81 -29.40
CA ASP A 422 -3.88 11.16 -28.97
C ASP A 422 -3.23 10.10 -28.07
N VAL A 423 -3.92 9.00 -27.76
CA VAL A 423 -3.45 8.01 -26.77
C VAL A 423 -2.14 7.34 -27.17
N ALA A 424 -1.89 7.15 -28.47
CA ALA A 424 -0.63 6.61 -28.98
C ALA A 424 0.57 7.53 -28.73
N ALA A 425 0.33 8.84 -28.51
CA ALA A 425 1.38 9.80 -28.18
C ALA A 425 1.81 9.77 -26.70
N THR A 426 1.16 8.95 -25.86
CA THR A 426 1.57 8.80 -24.45
C THR A 426 3.00 8.25 -24.39
N PRO A 427 3.93 8.94 -23.71
CA PRO A 427 5.30 8.46 -23.56
C PRO A 427 5.33 7.16 -22.73
N GLU A 428 6.41 6.40 -22.86
CA GLU A 428 6.74 5.34 -21.89
C GLU A 428 7.52 5.91 -20.71
N ALA A 429 8.36 6.91 -20.96
CA ALA A 429 9.02 7.68 -19.93
C ALA A 429 7.99 8.38 -19.03
N GLY A 430 8.33 8.51 -17.76
CA GLY A 430 7.46 9.06 -16.73
C GLY A 430 8.25 9.66 -15.58
N ALA A 431 7.65 9.67 -14.40
CA ALA A 431 8.31 10.13 -13.18
C ALA A 431 7.85 9.34 -11.95
N VAL A 432 8.73 9.21 -10.96
CA VAL A 432 8.41 8.63 -9.64
C VAL A 432 9.15 9.41 -8.58
N LEU A 433 8.44 9.82 -7.50
CA LEU A 433 9.01 10.65 -6.42
C LEU A 433 9.71 11.92 -6.95
N GLY A 434 9.13 12.56 -7.97
CA GLY A 434 9.67 13.76 -8.61
C GLY A 434 10.89 13.53 -9.51
N LYS A 435 11.35 12.30 -9.68
CA LYS A 435 12.50 11.96 -10.54
C LYS A 435 12.01 11.45 -11.89
N PRO A 436 12.51 11.97 -13.02
CA PRO A 436 12.19 11.43 -14.34
C PRO A 436 12.76 10.02 -14.50
N VAL A 437 12.04 9.15 -15.21
CA VAL A 437 12.44 7.77 -15.51
C VAL A 437 12.11 7.41 -16.96
N ALA A 438 12.95 6.60 -17.59
CA ALA A 438 12.81 6.22 -19.00
C ALA A 438 11.74 5.16 -19.24
N ASP A 439 11.56 4.22 -18.31
CA ASP A 439 10.62 3.11 -18.39
C ASP A 439 10.33 2.50 -17.00
N LEU A 440 9.61 1.36 -16.97
CA LEU A 440 9.21 0.71 -15.72
C LEU A 440 10.38 0.08 -14.95
N ILE A 441 11.47 -0.26 -15.64
CA ILE A 441 12.67 -0.80 -14.98
C ILE A 441 13.33 0.30 -14.17
N GLU A 442 13.52 1.48 -14.77
CA GLU A 442 14.08 2.63 -14.06
C GLU A 442 13.11 3.14 -12.97
N TRP A 443 11.81 3.13 -13.23
CA TRP A 443 10.78 3.40 -12.21
C TRP A 443 10.98 2.52 -10.97
N ALA A 444 11.13 1.21 -11.17
CA ALA A 444 11.28 0.25 -10.09
C ALA A 444 12.59 0.42 -9.34
N ALA A 445 13.68 0.72 -10.05
CA ALA A 445 14.96 1.02 -9.41
C ALA A 445 14.89 2.27 -8.53
N VAL A 446 14.32 3.37 -9.05
CA VAL A 446 14.16 4.62 -8.28
C VAL A 446 13.25 4.40 -7.08
N ALA A 447 12.14 3.69 -7.26
CA ALA A 447 11.21 3.35 -6.18
C ALA A 447 11.88 2.49 -5.10
N ALA A 448 12.60 1.43 -5.47
CA ALA A 448 13.24 0.54 -4.51
C ALA A 448 14.42 1.18 -3.76
N ASP A 449 15.14 2.12 -4.38
CA ASP A 449 16.26 2.84 -3.78
C ASP A 449 15.82 4.04 -2.89
N SER A 450 14.51 4.26 -2.76
CA SER A 450 13.93 5.39 -2.05
C SER A 450 13.85 5.19 -0.53
N ASP A 451 13.72 6.29 0.21
CA ASP A 451 13.48 6.23 1.66
C ASP A 451 12.07 5.68 1.94
N GLU A 452 11.12 5.94 1.04
CA GLU A 452 9.74 5.50 1.16
C GLU A 452 9.61 3.98 1.05
N PHE A 453 10.40 3.34 0.18
CA PHE A 453 10.49 1.88 0.15
C PHE A 453 11.07 1.31 1.44
N ALA A 454 12.18 1.87 1.93
CA ALA A 454 12.81 1.44 3.17
C ALA A 454 11.87 1.58 4.38
N ARG A 455 11.25 2.75 4.54
CA ARG A 455 10.25 3.03 5.58
C ARG A 455 9.06 2.09 5.48
N ALA A 456 8.49 1.89 4.30
CA ALA A 456 7.34 1.01 4.11
C ALA A 456 7.67 -0.45 4.47
N THR A 457 8.87 -0.91 4.12
CA THR A 457 9.33 -2.28 4.42
C THR A 457 9.49 -2.48 5.93
N VAL A 458 10.19 -1.56 6.60
CA VAL A 458 10.38 -1.62 8.05
C VAL A 458 9.04 -1.46 8.79
N LEU A 459 8.13 -0.62 8.29
CA LEU A 459 6.80 -0.44 8.87
C LEU A 459 5.94 -1.71 8.83
N ASP A 460 6.07 -2.55 7.80
CA ASP A 460 5.36 -3.83 7.74
C ASP A 460 5.81 -4.76 8.87
N TYR A 461 7.11 -4.86 9.12
CA TYR A 461 7.66 -5.65 10.23
C TYR A 461 7.39 -5.04 11.59
N TRP A 462 7.45 -3.71 11.71
CA TRP A 462 7.08 -3.02 12.93
C TRP A 462 5.63 -3.33 13.32
N LYS A 463 4.68 -3.17 12.39
CA LYS A 463 3.27 -3.50 12.64
C LYS A 463 3.05 -4.97 12.95
N LEU A 464 3.82 -5.86 12.33
CA LEU A 464 3.73 -7.29 12.57
C LEU A 464 4.22 -7.68 13.98
N LEU A 465 5.36 -7.13 14.41
CA LEU A 465 6.11 -7.60 15.58
C LEU A 465 5.96 -6.72 16.81
N VAL A 466 5.82 -5.40 16.64
CA VAL A 466 5.46 -4.47 17.73
C VAL A 466 3.95 -4.48 17.95
N GLY A 467 3.16 -4.61 16.87
CA GLY A 467 1.71 -4.80 16.90
C GLY A 467 0.89 -3.58 16.46
N ASP A 468 1.51 -2.40 16.40
CA ASP A 468 0.88 -1.14 16.00
C ASP A 468 1.80 -0.31 15.08
N ALA A 469 1.38 0.89 14.68
CA ALA A 469 2.28 1.84 14.03
C ALA A 469 3.24 2.47 15.06
N PRO A 470 4.45 2.91 14.68
CA PRO A 470 5.36 3.59 15.60
C PRO A 470 4.68 4.78 16.28
N GLN A 471 4.71 4.77 17.60
CA GLN A 471 4.25 5.89 18.41
C GLN A 471 5.28 7.02 18.37
N ALA A 472 4.92 8.19 18.89
CA ALA A 472 5.83 9.32 18.88
C ALA A 472 7.09 9.11 19.71
N ALA A 473 6.98 8.46 20.88
CA ALA A 473 8.13 8.09 21.69
C ALA A 473 9.07 7.10 20.98
N GLU A 474 8.56 6.35 20.01
CA GLU A 474 9.30 5.35 19.25
C GLU A 474 9.83 5.89 17.92
N ARG A 475 9.58 7.18 17.62
CA ARG A 475 9.81 7.77 16.30
C ARG A 475 11.28 7.76 15.91
N ASP A 476 12.16 8.23 16.79
CA ASP A 476 13.59 8.26 16.55
C ASP A 476 14.15 6.85 16.38
N SER A 477 13.65 5.91 17.18
CA SER A 477 14.00 4.49 17.10
C SER A 477 13.57 3.88 15.77
N PHE A 478 12.33 4.11 15.33
CA PHE A 478 11.86 3.69 14.01
C PHE A 478 12.67 4.34 12.88
N ASP A 479 12.98 5.64 13.00
CA ASP A 479 13.73 6.36 11.98
C ASP A 479 15.17 5.85 11.85
N ALA A 480 15.82 5.56 12.97
CA ALA A 480 17.12 4.90 12.99
C ALA A 480 17.06 3.50 12.36
N LEU A 481 16.00 2.72 12.63
CA LEU A 481 15.86 1.37 12.10
C LEU A 481 15.72 1.33 10.57
N TRP A 482 14.89 2.18 9.95
CA TRP A 482 14.77 2.17 8.49
C TRP A 482 16.00 2.77 7.79
N GLN A 483 16.71 3.71 8.44
CA GLN A 483 18.00 4.20 7.93
C GLN A 483 19.06 3.11 8.00
N ALA A 484 19.14 2.37 9.11
CA ALA A 484 20.03 1.23 9.26
C ALA A 484 19.67 0.11 8.28
N PHE A 485 18.37 -0.14 8.04
CA PHE A 485 17.91 -1.08 7.01
C PHE A 485 18.53 -0.78 5.64
N ARG A 486 18.51 0.49 5.23
CA ARG A 486 19.10 0.94 3.95
C ARG A 486 20.63 0.92 3.96
N GLY A 487 21.24 1.41 5.04
CA GLY A 487 22.69 1.60 5.13
C GLY A 487 23.43 0.37 5.63
N GLU A 488 23.26 0.05 6.91
CA GLU A 488 24.01 -0.97 7.63
C GLU A 488 23.61 -2.39 7.23
N HIS A 489 22.30 -2.63 7.11
CA HIS A 489 21.76 -3.94 6.76
C HIS A 489 21.67 -4.16 5.27
N ALA A 490 22.00 -3.16 4.44
CA ALA A 490 21.99 -3.24 2.98
C ALA A 490 20.71 -3.90 2.43
N TYR A 491 19.55 -3.46 2.93
CA TYR A 491 18.22 -3.97 2.61
C TYR A 491 17.96 -5.45 2.97
N GLY A 492 18.79 -6.04 3.84
CA GLY A 492 18.60 -7.38 4.40
C GLY A 492 17.61 -7.37 5.55
N VAL A 493 16.49 -8.07 5.37
CA VAL A 493 15.41 -8.14 6.37
C VAL A 493 15.87 -8.86 7.63
N GLU A 494 16.52 -10.01 7.52
CA GLU A 494 16.88 -10.82 8.69
C GLU A 494 17.86 -10.05 9.60
N ARG A 495 18.89 -9.41 9.03
CA ARG A 495 19.74 -8.45 9.76
C ARG A 495 18.96 -7.34 10.47
N MET A 496 17.98 -6.74 9.80
CA MET A 496 17.12 -5.69 10.39
C MET A 496 16.23 -6.23 11.51
N LEU A 497 15.76 -7.47 11.42
CA LEU A 497 15.00 -8.13 12.49
C LEU A 497 15.84 -8.37 13.75
N HIS A 498 17.13 -8.68 13.61
CA HIS A 498 18.03 -8.77 14.76
C HIS A 498 18.12 -7.43 15.48
N GLN A 499 18.24 -6.31 14.76
CA GLN A 499 18.20 -4.99 15.39
C GLN A 499 16.83 -4.69 16.00
N LEU A 500 15.73 -5.02 15.33
CA LEU A 500 14.38 -4.75 15.83
C LEU A 500 14.12 -5.41 17.18
N ILE A 501 14.54 -6.67 17.37
CA ILE A 501 14.36 -7.35 18.65
C ILE A 501 15.24 -6.78 19.77
N ASP A 502 16.26 -5.99 19.44
CA ASP A 502 17.08 -5.27 20.42
C ASP A 502 16.45 -3.94 20.87
N MET A 503 15.37 -3.50 20.23
CA MET A 503 14.73 -2.21 20.52
C MET A 503 13.76 -2.32 21.69
N GLU A 504 13.64 -1.25 22.47
CA GLU A 504 12.69 -1.16 23.58
C GLU A 504 11.25 -1.40 23.13
N ALA A 505 10.85 -0.82 21.99
CA ALA A 505 9.52 -1.02 21.38
C ALA A 505 9.16 -2.50 21.18
N TYR A 506 10.14 -3.38 20.99
CA TYR A 506 9.88 -4.82 20.90
C TYR A 506 10.04 -5.54 22.24
N SER A 507 11.02 -5.12 23.03
CA SER A 507 11.59 -5.88 24.16
C SER A 507 11.17 -5.38 25.55
N VAL A 508 10.36 -4.34 25.62
CA VAL A 508 9.72 -3.86 26.85
C VAL A 508 8.22 -4.27 26.82
N PRO A 509 7.71 -4.87 27.92
CA PRO A 509 6.32 -5.32 28.06
C PRO A 509 5.23 -4.26 27.95
#